data_AF-A0A2K1NR38-F1
#
_entry.id   AF-A0A2K1NR38-F1
#
_cell.length_a   1.000
_cell.length_b   1.000
_cell.length_c   1.000
_cell.angle_alpha   90.00
_cell.angle_beta   90.00
_cell.angle_gamma   90.00
#
_symmetry.space_group_name_H-M   'P 1'
#
loop_
_entity.id
_entity.type
_entity.pdbx_description
1 polymer ?
#
loop_
_entity_poly.entity_id
_entity_poly.type
_entity_poly.pdbx_seq_one_letter_code
_entity_poly.pdbx_strand_id
1 'polypeptide(L)'
;MKIALGIKGNSVNNTHFGMSEKYRIYELENDMLNFVEERINDKFTQHKHSEVEDIMEILSDCNVWVAKSMGKKSKEVIIKSGYTPLIINSDSIQEAENEIVKALDHQSFL
;
A
#
# COMPACT_ATOMS: atom_id res chain seq x y z
N MET A 1 -6.65 -7.92 -9.18
CA MET A 1 -5.55 -6.92 -9.05
C MET A 1 -4.99 -7.01 -7.64
N LYS A 2 -3.67 -7.04 -7.42
CA LYS A 2 -3.07 -7.13 -6.07
C LYS A 2 -2.76 -5.76 -5.49
N ILE A 3 -3.08 -5.59 -4.21
CA ILE A 3 -3.05 -4.29 -3.50
C ILE A 3 -2.34 -4.47 -2.16
N ALA A 4 -1.38 -3.61 -1.84
CA ALA A 4 -0.64 -3.63 -0.58
C ALA A 4 -0.97 -2.40 0.28
N LEU A 5 -1.51 -2.61 1.48
CA LEU A 5 -1.80 -1.54 2.45
C LEU A 5 -0.73 -1.52 3.55
N GLY A 6 -0.10 -0.35 3.75
CA GLY A 6 0.89 -0.17 4.80
C GLY A 6 0.29 -0.07 6.20
N ILE A 7 0.72 -0.95 7.12
CA ILE A 7 0.22 -1.07 8.49
C ILE A 7 1.33 -0.80 9.51
N LYS A 8 0.97 -0.22 10.66
CA LYS A 8 1.84 -0.09 11.85
C LYS A 8 1.04 -0.44 13.10
N GLY A 9 1.46 -1.48 13.84
CA GLY A 9 0.63 -2.09 14.88
C GLY A 9 -0.70 -2.60 14.31
N ASN A 10 -1.80 -2.02 14.79
CA ASN A 10 -3.17 -2.42 14.44
C ASN A 10 -3.91 -1.41 13.55
N SER A 11 -3.22 -0.40 13.02
CA SER A 11 -3.81 0.68 12.23
C SER A 11 -3.07 0.91 10.91
N VAL A 12 -3.68 1.68 10.01
CA VAL A 12 -2.99 2.21 8.83
C VAL A 12 -1.78 3.01 9.28
N ASN A 13 -0.64 2.82 8.62
CA ASN A 13 0.55 3.59 8.91
C ASN A 13 0.35 5.04 8.47
N ASN A 14 0.39 5.96 9.43
CA ASN A 14 0.20 7.40 9.21
C ASN A 14 1.51 8.16 8.93
N THR A 15 2.65 7.48 8.87
CA THR A 15 3.97 8.10 8.66
C THR A 15 4.44 7.99 7.20
N HIS A 16 5.38 7.09 6.92
CA HIS A 16 5.90 6.83 5.58
C HIS A 16 5.62 5.37 5.21
N PHE A 17 5.03 5.14 4.04
CA PHE A 17 4.73 3.78 3.55
C PHE A 17 5.91 2.79 3.63
N GLY A 18 7.12 3.22 3.27
CA GLY A 18 8.31 2.38 3.36
C GLY A 18 8.68 1.97 4.80
N MET A 19 8.19 2.71 5.80
CA MET A 19 8.37 2.42 7.22
C MET A 19 7.16 1.73 7.85
N SER A 20 6.32 1.08 7.05
CA SER A 20 5.27 0.22 7.58
C SER A 20 5.90 -1.01 8.23
N GLU A 21 5.33 -1.46 9.35
CA GLU A 21 5.76 -2.67 10.06
C GLU A 21 5.44 -3.92 9.25
N LYS A 22 4.28 -3.89 8.60
CA LYS A 22 3.79 -4.95 7.72
C LYS A 22 2.91 -4.37 6.62
N TYR A 23 2.69 -5.17 5.61
CA TYR A 23 1.79 -4.90 4.51
C TYR A 23 0.65 -5.91 4.53
N ARG A 24 -0.59 -5.42 4.57
CA ARG A 24 -1.76 -6.27 4.30
C ARG A 24 -1.96 -6.34 2.80
N ILE A 25 -1.97 -7.56 2.27
CA ILE A 25 -2.12 -7.83 0.85
C ILE A 25 -3.56 -8.23 0.58
N TYR A 26 -4.12 -7.63 -0.45
CA TYR A 26 -5.47 -7.88 -0.91
C TYR A 26 -5.49 -8.20 -2.40
N GLU A 27 -6.53 -8.93 -2.81
CA GLU A 27 -6.92 -9.09 -4.20
C GLU A 27 -8.28 -8.43 -4.44
N LEU A 28 -8.31 -7.48 -5.38
CA LEU A 28 -9.55 -6.88 -5.88
C LEU A 28 -10.04 -7.66 -7.10
N GLU A 29 -11.22 -8.26 -6.97
CA GLU A 29 -11.93 -9.02 -8.01
C GLU A 29 -13.43 -8.73 -7.95
N ASN A 30 -14.05 -8.37 -9.09
CA ASN A 30 -15.49 -8.04 -9.17
C ASN A 30 -15.94 -7.06 -8.07
N ASP A 31 -15.16 -5.98 -7.89
CA ASP A 31 -15.37 -4.93 -6.87
C ASP A 31 -15.33 -5.39 -5.41
N MET A 32 -14.91 -6.64 -5.17
CA MET A 32 -14.69 -7.19 -3.84
C MET A 32 -13.21 -7.21 -3.50
N LEU A 33 -12.87 -6.58 -2.38
CA LEU A 33 -11.52 -6.56 -1.83
C LEU A 33 -11.36 -7.74 -0.86
N ASN A 34 -10.61 -8.76 -1.27
CA ASN A 34 -10.38 -9.96 -0.48
C ASN A 34 -9.01 -9.92 0.19
N PHE A 35 -8.95 -10.13 1.50
CA PHE A 35 -7.67 -10.26 2.21
C PHE A 35 -6.96 -11.56 1.83
N VAL A 36 -5.68 -11.48 1.52
CA VAL A 36 -4.85 -12.62 1.13
C VAL A 36 -3.88 -13.00 2.25
N GLU A 37 -3.03 -12.06 2.65
CA GLU A 37 -1.96 -12.33 3.64
C GLU A 37 -1.39 -11.04 4.26
N GLU A 38 -0.58 -11.20 5.30
CA GLU A 38 0.28 -10.14 5.83
C GLU A 38 1.75 -10.44 5.51
N ARG A 39 2.46 -9.47 4.95
CA ARG A 39 3.91 -9.53 4.72
C ARG A 39 4.64 -8.63 5.69
N ILE A 40 5.58 -9.19 6.44
CA ILE A 40 6.41 -8.43 7.38
C ILE A 40 7.44 -7.61 6.61
N ASN A 41 7.61 -6.34 6.99
CA ASN A 41 8.70 -5.52 6.49
C ASN A 41 9.94 -5.75 7.35
N ASP A 42 10.86 -6.56 6.88
CA ASP A 42 12.14 -6.83 7.55
C ASP A 42 13.04 -5.59 7.67
N LYS A 43 12.73 -4.51 6.94
CA LYS A 43 13.42 -3.22 7.02
C LYS A 43 12.82 -2.25 8.02
N PHE A 44 11.67 -2.55 8.63
CA PHE A 44 10.95 -1.66 9.55
C PHE A 44 11.79 -1.16 10.74
N THR A 45 12.63 -2.03 11.31
CA THR A 45 13.45 -1.73 12.49
C THR A 45 14.79 -1.09 12.16
N GLN A 46 15.17 -1.04 10.88
CA GLN A 46 16.35 -0.32 10.47
C GLN A 46 15.97 1.16 10.51
N HIS A 47 16.64 1.99 11.30
CA HIS A 47 16.40 3.46 11.39
C HIS A 47 16.68 4.22 10.07
N LYS A 48 16.59 3.54 8.92
CA LYS A 48 16.63 4.10 7.58
C LYS A 48 15.21 4.21 7.04
N HIS A 49 14.95 5.28 6.28
CA HIS A 49 13.89 5.24 5.29
C HIS A 49 14.18 4.06 4.36
N SER A 50 13.30 3.06 4.30
CA SER A 50 13.37 2.02 3.27
C SER A 50 13.25 2.68 1.91
N GLU A 51 14.19 2.36 1.02
CA GLU A 51 14.13 2.83 -0.35
C GLU A 51 13.04 2.07 -1.11
N VAL A 52 12.58 2.62 -2.23
CA VAL A 52 11.49 2.00 -2.99
C VAL A 52 11.89 0.61 -3.49
N GLU A 53 13.17 0.44 -3.83
CA GLU A 53 13.78 -0.80 -4.26
C GLU A 53 13.68 -1.89 -3.18
N ASP A 54 13.93 -1.56 -1.91
CA ASP A 54 13.78 -2.51 -0.80
C ASP A 54 12.33 -3.00 -0.68
N ILE A 55 11.37 -2.09 -0.87
CA ILE A 55 9.96 -2.43 -0.79
C ILE A 55 9.50 -3.25 -2.00
N MET A 56 10.13 -3.08 -3.17
CA MET A 56 9.86 -3.92 -4.33
C MET A 56 10.23 -5.39 -4.10
N GLU A 57 11.27 -5.69 -3.31
CA GLU A 57 11.58 -7.09 -2.94
C GLU A 57 10.42 -7.78 -2.21
N ILE A 58 9.58 -7.00 -1.53
CA ILE A 58 8.44 -7.47 -0.75
C ILE A 58 7.14 -7.44 -1.56
N LEU A 59 6.98 -6.43 -2.43
CA LEU A 59 5.69 -6.06 -3.04
C LEU A 59 5.70 -6.03 -4.58
N SER A 60 6.69 -6.63 -5.24
CA SER A 60 6.79 -6.59 -6.72
C SER A 60 5.59 -7.20 -7.46
N ASP A 61 4.81 -8.06 -6.81
CA ASP A 61 3.58 -8.65 -7.36
C ASP A 61 2.32 -7.81 -7.06
N CYS A 62 2.44 -6.71 -6.30
CA CYS A 62 1.33 -5.84 -5.93
C CYS A 62 1.26 -4.63 -6.85
N ASN A 63 0.19 -4.51 -7.63
CA ASN A 63 -0.02 -3.45 -8.60
C ASN A 63 -0.23 -2.08 -7.96
N VAL A 64 -0.91 -2.04 -6.80
CA VAL A 64 -1.29 -0.80 -6.11
C VAL A 64 -0.70 -0.78 -4.71
N TRP A 65 -0.04 0.31 -4.35
CA TRP A 65 0.56 0.52 -3.05
C TRP A 65 -0.22 1.61 -2.32
N VAL A 66 -0.85 1.25 -1.21
CA VAL A 66 -1.80 2.10 -0.48
C VAL A 66 -1.20 2.60 0.82
N ALA A 67 -1.25 3.90 1.04
CA ALA A 67 -0.72 4.54 2.24
C ALA A 67 -1.51 5.78 2.62
N LYS A 68 -1.38 6.19 3.89
CA LYS A 68 -1.82 7.53 4.31
C LYS A 68 -0.85 8.64 3.87
N SER A 69 0.42 8.29 3.66
CA SER A 69 1.44 9.24 3.24
C SER A 69 2.59 8.55 2.49
N MET A 70 2.98 9.16 1.37
CA MET A 70 4.15 8.80 0.56
C MET A 70 4.89 10.06 0.14
N GLY A 71 6.22 10.03 0.24
CA GLY A 71 7.08 11.11 -0.24
C GLY A 71 6.92 11.32 -1.75
N LYS A 72 7.04 12.58 -2.20
CA LYS A 72 6.90 12.93 -3.63
C LYS A 72 7.83 12.09 -4.53
N LYS A 73 9.11 12.02 -4.17
CA LYS A 73 10.11 11.23 -4.90
C LYS A 73 9.75 9.75 -4.95
N SER A 74 9.30 9.17 -3.83
CA SER A 74 8.88 7.76 -3.78
C SER A 74 7.70 7.50 -4.73
N LYS A 75 6.69 8.37 -4.75
CA LYS A 75 5.56 8.25 -5.69
C LYS A 75 6.02 8.28 -7.15
N GLU A 76 6.94 9.18 -7.50
CA GLU A 76 7.50 9.25 -8.86
C GLU A 76 8.23 7.97 -9.25
N VAL A 77 9.00 7.37 -8.33
CA VAL A 77 9.70 6.10 -8.58
C VAL A 77 8.71 4.93 -8.73
N ILE A 78 7.71 4.85 -7.85
CA ILE A 78 6.64 3.83 -7.89
C ILE A 78 5.93 3.86 -9.25
N ILE A 79 5.50 5.05 -9.69
CA ILE A 79 4.83 5.25 -10.99
C ILE A 79 5.74 4.86 -12.15
N LYS A 80 6.99 5.33 -12.17
CA LYS A 80 7.97 5.00 -13.22
C LYS A 80 8.26 3.50 -13.29
N SER A 81 8.08 2.79 -12.20
CA SER A 81 8.30 1.35 -12.10
C SER A 81 7.05 0.52 -12.42
N GLY A 82 5.94 1.16 -12.83
CA GLY A 82 4.72 0.48 -13.27
C GLY A 82 3.70 0.17 -12.17
N TYR A 83 3.87 0.73 -10.98
CA TYR A 83 2.95 0.55 -9.85
C TYR A 83 2.11 1.82 -9.63
N THR A 84 0.95 1.66 -8.99
CA THR A 84 0.05 2.76 -8.67
C THR A 84 0.13 3.13 -7.19
N PRO A 85 0.65 4.32 -6.82
CA PRO A 85 0.54 4.81 -5.46
C PRO A 85 -0.89 5.34 -5.23
N LEU A 86 -1.56 4.84 -4.19
CA LEU A 86 -2.87 5.32 -3.75
C LEU A 86 -2.75 5.94 -2.36
N ILE A 87 -3.15 7.20 -2.23
CA ILE A 87 -3.20 7.90 -0.94
C ILE A 87 -4.63 7.85 -0.40
N ILE A 88 -4.77 7.39 0.84
CA ILE A 88 -6.02 7.34 1.59
C ILE A 88 -5.93 8.21 2.85
N ASN A 89 -7.06 8.54 3.46
CA ASN A 89 -7.08 9.31 4.72
C ASN A 89 -7.49 8.50 5.95
N SER A 90 -7.99 7.28 5.75
CA SER A 90 -8.44 6.37 6.80
C SER A 90 -7.35 5.96 7.79
N ASP A 91 -7.71 5.85 9.08
CA ASP A 91 -6.81 5.38 10.15
C ASP A 91 -7.05 3.91 10.49
N SER A 92 -8.29 3.46 10.47
CA SER A 92 -8.63 2.05 10.70
C SER A 92 -8.50 1.25 9.41
N ILE A 93 -8.21 -0.04 9.55
CA ILE A 93 -8.09 -0.94 8.39
C ILE A 93 -9.45 -1.08 7.68
N GLN A 94 -10.55 -1.16 8.42
CA GLN A 94 -11.88 -1.31 7.84
C GLN A 94 -12.30 -0.08 7.01
N GLU A 95 -11.99 1.13 7.47
CA GLU A 95 -12.24 2.35 6.71
C GLU A 95 -11.36 2.41 5.46
N ALA A 96 -10.09 2.00 5.59
CA ALA A 96 -9.15 1.94 4.47
C ALA A 96 -9.62 0.97 3.38
N GLU A 97 -10.12 -0.22 3.73
CA GLU A 97 -10.68 -1.18 2.78
C GLU A 97 -11.85 -0.57 1.99
N ASN A 98 -12.75 0.14 2.66
CA ASN A 98 -13.87 0.83 2.01
C ASN A 98 -13.40 1.97 1.08
N GLU A 99 -12.37 2.72 1.49
CA GLU A 99 -11.79 3.81 0.69
C GLU A 99 -11.06 3.27 -0.56
N ILE A 100 -10.35 2.14 -0.43
CA ILE A 100 -9.68 1.46 -1.54
C ILE A 100 -10.69 1.03 -2.61
N VAL A 101 -11.77 0.35 -2.21
CA VAL A 101 -12.80 -0.10 -3.16
C VAL A 101 -13.39 1.09 -3.92
N LYS A 102 -13.79 2.15 -3.21
CA LYS A 102 -14.33 3.37 -3.84
C LYS A 102 -13.33 4.03 -4.79
N ALA A 103 -12.06 4.12 -4.41
CA ALA A 103 -11.05 4.76 -5.23
C ALA A 103 -10.75 4.01 -6.53
N LEU A 104 -10.84 2.67 -6.51
CA LEU A 104 -10.51 1.83 -7.65
C LEU A 104 -11.72 1.49 -8.52
N ASP A 105 -12.93 1.45 -7.97
CA ASP A 105 -14.18 1.31 -8.73
C ASP A 105 -14.37 2.46 -9.74
N HIS A 106 -14.01 3.68 -9.34
CA HIS A 106 -14.07 4.87 -10.20
C HIS A 106 -13.00 4.93 -11.30
N GLN A 107 -12.00 4.04 -11.32
CA GLN A 107 -10.98 4.00 -12.38
C GLN A 107 -11.37 3.12 -13.58
N SER A 108 -12.48 2.39 -13.51
CA SER A 108 -12.97 1.54 -14.61
C SER A 108 -13.65 2.31 -15.75
N PHE A 109 -13.70 3.65 -15.68
CA PHE A 109 -14.40 4.53 -16.64
C PHE A 109 -13.52 5.58 -17.35
N LEU A 110 -12.18 5.46 -17.26
CA LEU A 110 -11.22 6.32 -17.99
C LEU A 110 -10.28 5.47 -18.85
#